data_AF-Q4S009-F1
#
_entry.id   AF-Q4S009-F1
#
_cell.length_a   1.000
_cell.length_b   1.000
_cell.length_c   1.000
_cell.angle_alpha   90.00
_cell.angle_beta   90.00
_cell.angle_gamma   90.00
#
_symmetry.space_group_name_H-M   'P 1'
#
loop_
_entity.id
_entity.type
_entity.pdbx_description
1 polymer ?
#
loop_
_entity_poly.entity_id
_entity_poly.type
_entity_poly.pdbx_seq_one_letter_code
_entity_poly.pdbx_strand_id
1 'polypeptide(L)'
;DHFLVQLQNLAQSLSTCSSQKLDEDLRLHLLQNRSVTCNDGSAAGLLPYCSSDLWSGTRPKTEDSGYAFMGALIIKEVVKELLLKGLDKAKVLLLAGVSAGGIGVLVNVDQVAEQLRSQGHRGVQVRGLSDSGWFLERGQYKPGDCAVVQSCGLIDAAQLGARSWVDVQLRGTSLPKALRCWEQSLQDTRLSSGNHGNYNQTKERSATVRSCPLHLVDRCLWPNCNPTSAGVSQVCVR
;
A
#
# COMPACT_ATOMS: atom_id res chain seq x y z
N ASP A 1 -20.39 -2.42 6.35
CA ASP A 1 -19.35 -1.74 5.55
C ASP A 1 -18.41 -2.73 4.87
N HIS A 2 -18.71 -3.06 3.62
CA HIS A 2 -17.92 -3.97 2.78
C HIS A 2 -16.45 -3.54 2.63
N PHE A 3 -16.19 -2.24 2.56
CA PHE A 3 -14.84 -1.68 2.46
C PHE A 3 -13.96 -2.01 3.67
N LEU A 4 -14.51 -2.01 4.89
CA LEU A 4 -13.73 -2.30 6.09
C LEU A 4 -13.47 -3.77 6.27
N VAL A 5 -14.41 -4.60 5.88
CA VAL A 5 -14.19 -6.03 5.77
C VAL A 5 -13.07 -6.28 4.76
N GLN A 6 -13.07 -5.61 3.60
CA GLN A 6 -11.99 -5.70 2.61
C GLN A 6 -10.65 -5.16 3.12
N LEU A 7 -10.62 -4.07 3.88
CA LEU A 7 -9.39 -3.54 4.48
C LEU A 7 -8.87 -4.41 5.63
N GLN A 8 -9.75 -4.97 6.46
CA GLN A 8 -9.39 -5.93 7.50
C GLN A 8 -8.86 -7.21 6.87
N ASN A 9 -9.52 -7.71 5.83
CA ASN A 9 -9.07 -8.85 5.03
C ASN A 9 -7.75 -8.57 4.33
N LEU A 10 -7.53 -7.34 3.82
CA LEU A 10 -6.26 -6.93 3.22
C LEU A 10 -5.16 -6.84 4.29
N ALA A 11 -5.42 -6.22 5.45
CA ALA A 11 -4.48 -6.15 6.56
C ALA A 11 -4.13 -7.54 7.12
N GLN A 12 -5.11 -8.45 7.18
CA GLN A 12 -4.93 -9.86 7.57
C GLN A 12 -4.19 -10.66 6.49
N SER A 13 -4.47 -10.42 5.20
CA SER A 13 -3.79 -11.08 4.08
C SER A 13 -2.33 -10.62 3.92
N LEU A 14 -2.05 -9.35 4.23
CA LEU A 14 -0.69 -8.78 4.28
C LEU A 14 0.10 -9.28 5.52
N SER A 15 -0.56 -9.94 6.48
CA SER A 15 0.04 -10.52 7.68
C SER A 15 0.38 -12.01 7.53
N THR A 16 1.28 -12.36 6.62
CA THR A 16 1.72 -13.76 6.49
C THR A 16 2.70 -14.16 7.60
N CYS A 17 2.17 -14.73 8.70
CA CYS A 17 2.67 -15.96 9.33
C CYS A 17 1.70 -16.53 10.41
N SER A 18 0.39 -16.48 10.22
CA SER A 18 -0.59 -17.42 10.82
C SER A 18 -1.93 -17.17 10.17
N SER A 19 -2.34 -18.08 9.29
CA SER A 19 -3.55 -17.93 8.48
C SER A 19 -4.80 -18.06 9.36
N GLN A 20 -5.50 -16.95 9.62
CA GLN A 20 -6.96 -17.03 9.60
C GLN A 20 -7.33 -17.13 8.12
N LYS A 21 -7.73 -18.33 7.72
CA LYS A 21 -8.17 -18.66 6.37
C LYS A 21 -9.24 -17.64 5.96
N LEU A 22 -8.93 -16.76 5.00
CA LEU A 22 -9.99 -16.01 4.33
C LEU A 22 -10.89 -17.07 3.66
N ASP A 23 -12.21 -16.90 3.74
CA ASP A 23 -13.18 -17.84 3.16
C ASP A 23 -13.03 -17.96 1.62
N GLU A 24 -12.29 -17.02 1.00
CA GLU A 24 -11.90 -17.04 -0.41
C GLU A 24 -10.38 -16.79 -0.55
N ASP A 25 -9.63 -17.84 -0.90
CA ASP A 25 -8.20 -17.74 -1.19
C ASP A 25 -7.95 -17.01 -2.51
N LEU A 26 -7.03 -16.02 -2.49
CA LEU A 26 -6.52 -15.40 -3.72
C LEU A 26 -5.81 -16.46 -4.57
N ARG A 27 -6.12 -16.46 -5.87
CA ARG A 27 -5.52 -17.39 -6.83
C ARG A 27 -4.37 -16.71 -7.57
N LEU A 28 -3.26 -17.42 -7.70
CA LEU A 28 -2.17 -16.98 -8.55
C LEU A 28 -2.64 -16.97 -10.01
N HIS A 29 -2.60 -15.81 -10.66
CA HIS A 29 -2.63 -15.72 -12.11
C HIS A 29 -1.31 -15.14 -12.60
N LEU A 30 -0.69 -15.84 -13.54
CA LEU A 30 0.48 -15.36 -14.27
C LEU A 30 0.03 -14.41 -15.37
N LEU A 31 0.83 -13.39 -15.64
CA LEU A 31 0.60 -12.47 -16.75
C LEU A 31 0.62 -13.23 -18.08
N GLN A 32 -0.34 -12.91 -18.94
CA GLN A 32 -0.42 -13.39 -20.31
C GLN A 32 0.74 -12.84 -21.15
N ASN A 33 1.10 -11.57 -20.93
CA ASN A 33 2.24 -10.96 -21.59
C ASN A 33 3.57 -11.49 -21.03
N ARG A 34 4.12 -12.51 -21.68
CA ARG A 34 5.37 -13.17 -21.26
C ARG A 34 6.63 -12.32 -21.46
N SER A 35 6.53 -11.16 -22.11
CA SER A 35 7.65 -10.22 -22.19
C SER A 35 7.90 -9.48 -20.88
N VAL A 36 6.95 -9.53 -19.93
CA VAL A 36 7.08 -8.93 -18.60
C VAL A 36 7.41 -10.02 -17.59
N THR A 37 8.64 -9.98 -17.07
CA THR A 37 9.22 -11.09 -16.31
C THR A 37 9.67 -10.69 -14.92
N CYS A 38 9.85 -11.69 -14.05
CA CYS A 38 10.64 -11.58 -12.84
C CYS A 38 12.14 -11.44 -13.16
N ASN A 39 12.97 -11.22 -12.13
CA ASN A 39 14.42 -11.00 -12.29
C ASN A 39 15.12 -12.09 -13.13
N ASP A 40 14.76 -13.35 -12.92
CA ASP A 40 15.37 -14.50 -13.58
C ASP A 40 14.89 -14.73 -15.03
N GLY A 41 13.83 -14.04 -15.44
CA GLY A 41 13.16 -14.23 -16.74
C GLY A 41 11.91 -15.10 -16.66
N SER A 42 11.56 -15.63 -15.49
CA SER A 42 10.29 -16.35 -15.30
C SER A 42 9.09 -15.40 -15.44
N ALA A 43 7.92 -15.96 -15.76
CA ALA A 43 6.72 -15.16 -15.93
C ALA A 43 6.29 -14.51 -14.60
N ALA A 44 6.08 -13.19 -14.63
CA ALA A 44 5.48 -12.50 -13.50
C ALA A 44 3.99 -12.84 -13.36
N GLY A 45 3.43 -12.62 -12.18
CA GLY A 45 2.02 -12.83 -11.87
C GLY A 45 1.41 -11.66 -11.10
N LEU A 46 0.18 -11.84 -10.62
CA LEU A 46 -0.56 -10.88 -9.81
C LEU A 46 0.16 -10.56 -8.48
N LEU A 47 1.07 -9.58 -8.56
CA LEU A 47 1.70 -8.84 -7.47
C LEU A 47 2.50 -9.61 -6.38
N PRO A 48 3.12 -10.80 -6.61
CA PRO A 48 4.26 -11.18 -5.81
C PRO A 48 5.48 -10.31 -6.18
N TYR A 49 6.23 -9.83 -5.18
CA TYR A 49 7.43 -9.05 -5.43
C TYR A 49 8.56 -9.96 -5.94
N CYS A 50 8.88 -9.86 -7.23
CA CYS A 50 9.91 -10.68 -7.90
C CYS A 50 10.88 -9.88 -8.78
N SER A 51 10.90 -8.56 -8.64
CA SER A 51 11.66 -7.64 -9.49
C SER A 51 12.86 -6.99 -8.80
N SER A 52 12.97 -7.08 -7.47
CA SER A 52 14.11 -6.58 -6.68
C SER A 52 14.50 -5.11 -6.93
N ASP A 53 13.58 -4.30 -7.46
CA ASP A 53 13.79 -2.94 -7.93
C ASP A 53 12.86 -1.91 -7.26
N LEU A 54 12.28 -2.26 -6.11
CA LEU A 54 11.33 -1.42 -5.38
C LEU A 54 10.14 -0.96 -6.25
N TRP A 55 9.77 -1.80 -7.22
CA TRP A 55 8.71 -1.53 -8.20
C TRP A 55 8.99 -0.36 -9.16
N SER A 56 10.24 0.05 -9.30
CA SER A 56 10.64 1.19 -10.14
C SER A 56 11.18 0.81 -11.52
N GLY A 57 11.59 -0.45 -11.70
CA GLY A 57 12.32 -0.88 -12.89
C GLY A 57 11.45 -1.01 -14.14
N THR A 58 12.05 -0.70 -15.28
CA THR A 58 11.47 -0.83 -16.63
C THR A 58 12.37 -1.59 -17.60
N ARG A 59 13.43 -2.25 -17.10
CA ARG A 59 14.46 -2.90 -17.90
C ARG A 59 14.18 -4.39 -18.07
N PRO A 60 13.94 -4.88 -19.30
CA PRO A 60 13.84 -6.32 -19.55
C PRO A 60 15.21 -7.00 -19.45
N LYS A 61 15.21 -8.33 -19.33
CA LYS A 61 16.43 -9.14 -19.44
C LYS A 61 16.90 -9.18 -20.90
N THR A 62 18.13 -8.75 -21.15
CA THR A 62 18.87 -8.95 -22.41
C THR A 62 19.91 -10.05 -22.24
N GLU A 63 20.49 -10.54 -23.34
CA GLU A 63 21.58 -11.53 -23.30
C GLU A 63 22.77 -11.04 -22.45
N ASP A 64 23.06 -9.74 -22.52
CA ASP A 64 24.14 -9.11 -21.76
C ASP A 64 23.79 -8.76 -20.30
N SER A 65 22.51 -8.74 -19.94
CA SER A 65 22.07 -8.39 -18.59
C SER A 65 21.65 -9.66 -17.83
N GLY A 66 22.35 -9.99 -16.74
CA GLY A 66 22.03 -11.19 -15.95
C GLY A 66 20.60 -11.25 -15.40
N TYR A 67 19.94 -10.09 -15.20
CA TYR A 67 18.62 -9.98 -14.58
C TYR A 67 17.72 -8.92 -15.23
N ALA A 68 16.41 -9.21 -15.29
CA ALA A 68 15.37 -8.22 -15.56
C ALA A 68 15.09 -7.36 -14.32
N PHE A 69 14.65 -6.12 -14.48
CA PHE A 69 14.15 -5.27 -13.39
C PHE A 69 12.92 -4.54 -13.94
N MET A 70 11.75 -5.15 -13.78
CA MET A 70 10.53 -4.79 -14.50
C MET A 70 9.36 -4.44 -13.57
N GLY A 71 9.60 -4.08 -12.31
CA GLY A 71 8.55 -3.88 -11.31
C GLY A 71 7.46 -2.90 -11.73
N ALA A 72 7.81 -1.77 -12.35
CA ALA A 72 6.81 -0.80 -12.85
C ALA A 72 6.01 -1.38 -14.03
N LEU A 73 6.66 -2.16 -14.90
CA LEU A 73 5.99 -2.83 -16.03
C LEU A 73 5.07 -3.97 -15.58
N ILE A 74 5.42 -4.68 -14.50
CA ILE A 74 4.56 -5.68 -13.87
C ILE A 74 3.26 -5.02 -13.40
N ILE A 75 3.34 -3.91 -12.67
CA ILE A 75 2.13 -3.18 -12.22
C ILE A 75 1.28 -2.74 -13.41
N LYS A 76 1.91 -2.16 -14.43
CA LYS A 76 1.24 -1.71 -15.66
C LYS A 76 0.45 -2.84 -16.33
N GLU A 77 1.07 -4.00 -16.50
CA GLU A 77 0.43 -5.15 -17.15
C GLU A 77 -0.65 -5.78 -16.25
N VAL A 78 -0.43 -5.86 -14.94
CA VAL A 78 -1.46 -6.31 -13.98
C VAL A 78 -2.71 -5.44 -14.08
N VAL A 79 -2.58 -4.11 -14.07
CA VAL A 79 -3.73 -3.19 -14.19
C VAL A 79 -4.46 -3.43 -15.52
N LYS A 80 -3.72 -3.61 -16.60
CA LYS A 80 -4.28 -3.88 -17.93
C LYS A 80 -5.06 -5.20 -17.97
N GLU A 81 -4.55 -6.27 -17.37
CA GLU A 81 -5.26 -7.55 -17.31
C GLU A 81 -6.48 -7.50 -16.38
N LEU A 82 -6.41 -6.75 -15.28
CA LEU A 82 -7.53 -6.57 -14.36
C LEU A 82 -8.69 -5.78 -14.98
N LEU A 83 -8.42 -4.88 -15.94
CA LEU A 83 -9.48 -4.21 -16.72
C LEU A 83 -10.37 -5.22 -17.44
N LEU A 84 -9.79 -6.29 -17.97
CA LEU A 84 -10.55 -7.38 -18.61
C LEU A 84 -11.33 -8.24 -17.61
N LYS A 85 -11.04 -8.09 -16.31
CA LYS A 85 -11.63 -8.86 -15.20
C LYS A 85 -12.58 -8.01 -14.35
N GLY A 86 -13.00 -6.85 -14.83
CA GLY A 86 -14.03 -6.02 -14.17
C GLY A 86 -13.50 -4.78 -13.45
N LEU A 87 -12.19 -4.50 -13.50
CA LEU A 87 -11.63 -3.26 -12.93
C LEU A 87 -12.19 -2.00 -13.64
N ASP A 88 -12.60 -2.13 -14.91
CA ASP A 88 -13.26 -1.08 -15.69
C ASP A 88 -14.55 -0.56 -15.04
N LYS A 89 -15.22 -1.40 -14.24
CA LYS A 89 -16.46 -1.08 -13.51
C LYS A 89 -16.22 -0.64 -12.07
N ALA A 90 -14.98 -0.64 -11.61
CA ALA A 90 -14.65 -0.27 -10.24
C ALA A 90 -14.90 1.22 -9.99
N LYS A 91 -15.35 1.56 -8.79
CA LYS A 91 -15.46 2.96 -8.35
C LYS A 91 -14.13 3.48 -7.79
N VAL A 92 -13.38 2.59 -7.14
CA VAL A 92 -12.12 2.90 -6.48
C VAL A 92 -11.15 1.75 -6.74
N LEU A 93 -9.93 2.08 -7.14
CA LEU A 93 -8.77 1.20 -7.12
C LEU A 93 -7.83 1.69 -6.02
N LEU A 94 -7.65 0.89 -4.97
CA LEU A 94 -6.69 1.17 -3.91
C LEU A 94 -5.40 0.39 -4.18
N LEU A 95 -4.33 1.09 -4.55
CA LEU A 95 -2.99 0.53 -4.63
C LEU A 95 -2.38 0.54 -3.23
N ALA A 96 -2.15 -0.63 -2.66
CA ALA A 96 -1.60 -0.79 -1.31
C ALA A 96 -0.33 -1.63 -1.34
N GLY A 97 0.61 -1.32 -0.44
CA GLY A 97 1.86 -2.04 -0.33
C GLY A 97 2.54 -1.80 1.00
N VAL A 98 3.30 -2.79 1.45
CA VAL A 98 4.13 -2.77 2.66
C VAL A 98 5.60 -2.71 2.25
N SER A 99 6.44 -2.02 3.02
CA SER A 99 7.90 -2.08 2.86
C SER A 99 8.32 -1.60 1.45
N ALA A 100 9.08 -2.39 0.69
CA ALA A 100 9.40 -2.15 -0.72
C ALA A 100 8.14 -1.95 -1.59
N GLY A 101 7.04 -2.64 -1.27
CA GLY A 101 5.75 -2.42 -1.90
C GLY A 101 5.13 -1.07 -1.53
N GLY A 102 5.37 -0.56 -0.32
CA GLY A 102 4.94 0.78 0.10
C GLY A 102 5.64 1.87 -0.71
N ILE A 103 6.96 1.75 -0.92
CA ILE A 103 7.70 2.58 -1.89
C ILE A 103 7.09 2.42 -3.29
N GLY A 104 6.78 1.19 -3.67
CA GLY A 104 6.13 0.88 -4.94
C GLY A 104 4.80 1.62 -5.14
N VAL A 105 3.99 1.78 -4.09
CA VAL A 105 2.78 2.63 -4.14
C VAL A 105 3.16 4.08 -4.45
N LEU A 106 4.11 4.65 -3.72
CA LEU A 106 4.51 6.05 -3.87
C LEU A 106 5.01 6.36 -5.28
N VAL A 107 5.77 5.44 -5.90
CA VAL A 107 6.37 5.67 -7.23
C VAL A 107 5.48 5.28 -8.42
N ASN A 108 4.38 4.54 -8.19
CA ASN A 108 3.50 4.06 -9.27
C ASN A 108 2.05 4.55 -9.21
N VAL A 109 1.55 5.06 -8.08
CA VAL A 109 0.11 5.39 -7.93
C VAL A 109 -0.39 6.37 -9.00
N ASP A 110 0.40 7.40 -9.32
CA ASP A 110 0.05 8.38 -10.35
C ASP A 110 0.14 7.80 -11.77
N GLN A 111 1.09 6.91 -12.03
CA GLN A 111 1.21 6.22 -13.32
C GLN A 111 0.01 5.30 -13.57
N VAL A 112 -0.49 4.63 -12.53
CA VAL A 112 -1.70 3.81 -12.61
C VAL A 112 -2.94 4.68 -12.87
N ALA A 113 -3.05 5.82 -12.20
CA ALA A 113 -4.11 6.79 -12.45
C ALA A 113 -4.08 7.29 -13.91
N GLU A 114 -2.90 7.63 -14.41
CA GLU A 114 -2.69 8.08 -15.78
C GLU A 114 -2.98 6.98 -16.82
N GLN A 115 -2.57 5.74 -16.53
CA GLN A 115 -2.90 4.58 -17.37
C GLN A 115 -4.41 4.40 -17.52
N LEU A 116 -5.17 4.45 -16.42
CA LEU A 116 -6.63 4.34 -16.48
C LEU A 116 -7.26 5.52 -17.22
N ARG A 117 -6.78 6.74 -16.96
CA ARG A 117 -7.28 7.96 -17.60
C ARG A 117 -7.05 7.96 -19.12
N SER A 118 -5.85 7.58 -19.56
CA SER A 118 -5.47 7.50 -20.99
C SER A 118 -6.22 6.41 -21.74
N GLN A 119 -6.62 5.32 -21.05
CA GLN A 119 -7.44 4.24 -21.60
C GLN A 119 -8.96 4.51 -21.50
N GLY A 120 -9.38 5.70 -21.06
CA GLY A 120 -10.78 6.11 -21.02
C GLY A 120 -11.54 5.74 -19.75
N HIS A 121 -10.90 5.11 -18.77
CA HIS A 121 -11.51 4.68 -17.50
C HIS A 121 -11.55 5.80 -16.44
N ARG A 122 -12.15 6.94 -16.79
CA ARG A 122 -12.23 8.14 -15.93
C ARG A 122 -13.12 7.99 -14.69
N GLY A 123 -13.96 6.96 -14.66
CA GLY A 123 -14.85 6.67 -13.52
C GLY A 123 -14.17 6.00 -12.34
N VAL A 124 -12.97 5.41 -12.54
CA VAL A 124 -12.22 4.70 -11.51
C VAL A 124 -11.34 5.70 -10.76
N GLN A 125 -11.48 5.79 -9.44
CA GLN A 125 -10.61 6.60 -8.61
C GLN A 125 -9.44 5.79 -8.08
N VAL A 126 -8.23 6.20 -8.46
CA VAL A 126 -7.01 5.59 -7.93
C VAL A 126 -6.62 6.26 -6.62
N ARG A 127 -6.26 5.45 -5.63
CA ARG A 127 -5.78 5.90 -4.32
C ARG A 127 -4.58 5.05 -3.90
N GLY A 128 -3.70 5.60 -3.06
CA GLY A 128 -2.52 4.91 -2.53
C GLY A 128 -2.59 4.68 -1.03
N LEU A 129 -2.15 3.51 -0.57
CA LEU A 129 -1.84 3.20 0.83
C LEU A 129 -0.41 2.66 0.93
N SER A 130 0.54 3.55 1.22
CA SER A 130 1.94 3.20 1.45
C SER A 130 2.17 2.90 2.91
N ASP A 131 2.25 1.63 3.26
CA ASP A 131 2.67 1.21 4.59
C ASP A 131 4.19 0.97 4.65
N SER A 132 4.84 1.49 5.70
CA SER A 132 6.28 1.31 5.97
C SER A 132 7.18 1.63 4.75
N GLY A 133 6.70 2.49 3.85
CA GLY A 133 7.34 2.89 2.60
C GLY A 133 7.98 4.28 2.63
N TRP A 134 7.90 4.99 3.76
CA TRP A 134 8.38 6.36 3.92
C TRP A 134 9.75 6.37 4.62
N PHE A 135 10.82 6.58 3.86
CA PHE A 135 12.19 6.53 4.36
C PHE A 135 12.84 7.92 4.39
N LEU A 136 13.80 8.09 5.31
CA LEU A 136 14.62 9.30 5.41
C LEU A 136 16.05 8.96 5.01
N GLU A 137 16.60 9.71 4.06
CA GLU A 137 18.03 9.70 3.80
C GLU A 137 18.76 10.41 4.95
N ARG A 138 19.38 9.63 5.83
CA ARG A 138 20.21 10.13 6.93
C ARG A 138 21.52 9.35 6.95
N GLY A 139 22.57 10.00 7.47
CA GLY A 139 23.81 9.29 7.78
C GLY A 139 23.52 8.08 8.67
N GLN A 140 24.13 6.94 8.35
CA GLN A 140 23.97 5.73 9.15
C GLN A 140 24.49 5.97 10.58
N TYR A 141 23.83 5.37 11.57
CA TYR A 141 24.24 5.46 12.97
C TYR A 141 25.68 5.00 13.18
N LYS A 142 26.08 3.94 12.47
CA LYS A 142 27.46 3.53 12.31
C LYS A 142 27.80 3.56 10.82
N PRO A 143 28.79 4.35 10.40
CA PRO A 143 29.33 4.23 9.06
C PRO A 143 29.85 2.79 8.87
N GLY A 144 29.42 2.15 7.79
CA GLY A 144 29.90 0.84 7.41
C GLY A 144 29.93 0.74 5.89
N ASP A 145 30.81 -0.10 5.37
CA ASP A 145 30.82 -0.39 3.94
C ASP A 145 29.48 -1.03 3.56
N CYS A 146 28.82 -0.47 2.53
CA CYS A 146 27.61 -1.03 1.93
C CYS A 146 28.01 -2.20 0.99
N ALA A 147 28.71 -3.19 1.55
CA ALA A 147 29.14 -4.39 0.86
C ALA A 147 28.06 -5.47 0.84
N VAL A 148 27.12 -5.44 1.80
CA VAL A 148 25.98 -6.35 1.86
C VAL A 148 24.71 -5.54 1.90
N VAL A 149 23.72 -5.95 1.12
CA VAL A 149 22.41 -5.28 0.95
C VAL A 149 21.71 -5.00 2.29
N GLN A 150 21.89 -5.89 3.28
CA GLN A 150 21.38 -5.72 4.65
C GLN A 150 22.14 -4.66 5.47
N SER A 151 23.43 -4.40 5.21
CA SER A 151 24.17 -3.34 5.92
C SER A 151 23.90 -1.93 5.38
N CYS A 152 23.13 -1.83 4.30
CA CYS A 152 22.74 -0.55 3.70
C CYS A 152 21.41 -0.08 4.35
N GLY A 153 21.41 1.11 4.94
CA GLY A 153 20.39 1.55 5.90
C GLY A 153 18.94 1.62 5.41
N LEU A 154 18.68 1.47 4.10
CA LEU A 154 17.33 1.49 3.53
C LEU A 154 16.59 0.15 3.71
N ILE A 155 17.31 -0.98 3.76
CA ILE A 155 16.69 -2.32 3.72
C ILE A 155 16.43 -2.88 5.12
N ASP A 156 17.26 -2.55 6.11
CA ASP A 156 17.00 -2.88 7.53
C ASP A 156 15.64 -2.34 8.01
N ALA A 157 15.26 -1.14 7.58
CA ALA A 157 13.98 -0.53 7.93
C ALA A 157 12.80 -1.12 7.14
N ALA A 158 13.05 -1.79 6.01
CA ALA A 158 12.03 -2.40 5.16
C ALA A 158 11.52 -3.75 5.72
N GLN A 159 12.25 -4.43 6.61
CA GLN A 159 11.88 -5.77 7.10
C GLN A 159 10.88 -5.81 8.26
N LEU A 160 10.41 -4.67 8.76
CA LEU A 160 9.56 -4.58 9.96
C LEU A 160 8.09 -4.26 9.62
N GLY A 161 7.41 -5.16 8.93
CA GLY A 161 5.94 -5.14 8.85
C GLY A 161 5.34 -5.68 10.16
N ALA A 162 4.76 -4.82 11.00
CA ALA A 162 4.25 -5.25 12.30
C ALA A 162 2.93 -6.02 12.17
N ARG A 163 2.91 -7.25 12.73
CA ARG A 163 1.82 -8.24 12.64
C ARG A 163 0.53 -7.87 13.41
N SER A 164 0.45 -6.66 14.00
CA SER A 164 -0.60 -6.27 14.96
C SER A 164 -1.14 -4.84 14.78
N TRP A 165 -1.20 -4.32 13.54
CA TRP A 165 -1.67 -2.94 13.29
C TRP A 165 -3.13 -2.66 13.67
N VAL A 166 -3.94 -3.70 13.85
CA VAL A 166 -5.33 -3.55 14.29
C VAL A 166 -5.41 -3.01 15.72
N ASP A 167 -4.42 -3.34 16.55
CA ASP A 167 -4.40 -3.04 17.97
C ASP A 167 -3.73 -1.68 18.29
N VAL A 168 -2.89 -1.19 17.38
CA VAL A 168 -2.21 0.10 17.51
C VAL A 168 -3.21 1.25 17.39
N GLN A 169 -3.14 2.19 18.33
CA GLN A 169 -3.98 3.38 18.35
C GLN A 169 -3.15 4.65 18.55
N LEU A 170 -3.52 5.69 17.81
CA LEU A 170 -3.01 7.04 18.01
C LEU A 170 -4.14 7.93 18.48
N ARG A 171 -3.99 8.54 19.67
CA ARG A 171 -5.03 9.38 20.29
C ARG A 171 -6.40 8.67 20.35
N GLY A 172 -6.42 7.39 20.73
CA GLY A 172 -7.63 6.56 20.79
C GLY A 172 -8.26 6.25 19.42
N THR A 173 -7.53 6.45 18.32
CA THR A 173 -7.98 6.12 16.96
C THR A 173 -7.12 5.01 16.38
N SER A 174 -7.74 3.87 16.07
CA SER A 174 -7.08 2.74 15.39
C SER A 174 -6.91 2.99 13.89
N LEU A 175 -6.00 2.26 13.24
CA LEU A 175 -5.79 2.36 11.80
C LEU A 175 -7.07 2.10 10.98
N PRO A 176 -7.89 1.07 11.25
CA PRO A 176 -9.17 0.89 10.54
C PRO A 176 -10.13 2.07 10.71
N LYS A 177 -10.15 2.72 11.88
CA LYS A 177 -10.97 3.91 12.12
C LYS A 177 -10.43 5.12 11.35
N ALA A 178 -9.12 5.30 11.29
CA ALA A 178 -8.49 6.36 10.50
C ALA A 178 -8.76 6.19 9.00
N LEU A 179 -8.69 4.96 8.48
CA LEU A 179 -9.01 4.65 7.08
C LEU A 179 -10.48 4.90 6.74
N ARG A 180 -11.43 4.60 7.66
CA ARG A 180 -12.83 5.05 7.52
C ARG A 180 -12.94 6.55 7.40
N CYS A 181 -12.26 7.29 8.28
CA CYS A 181 -12.29 8.75 8.27
C CYS A 181 -11.75 9.32 6.96
N TRP A 182 -10.66 8.75 6.46
CA TRP A 182 -10.09 9.12 5.17
C TRP A 182 -11.03 8.82 4.01
N GLU A 183 -11.73 7.68 4.03
CA GLU A 183 -12.74 7.40 3.01
C GLU A 183 -13.89 8.42 3.03
N GLN A 184 -14.42 8.74 4.21
CA GLN A 184 -15.52 9.69 4.38
C GLN A 184 -15.15 11.10 3.92
N SER A 185 -13.95 11.59 4.25
CA SER A 185 -13.50 12.93 3.84
C SER A 185 -13.41 13.09 2.31
N LEU A 186 -13.09 11.99 1.60
CA LEU A 186 -13.07 11.96 0.14
C LEU A 186 -14.48 11.94 -0.48
N GLN A 187 -15.50 11.50 0.25
CA GLN A 187 -16.90 11.57 -0.20
C GLN A 187 -17.47 12.97 -0.01
N ASP A 188 -17.19 13.61 1.13
CA ASP A 188 -17.64 14.97 1.43
C ASP A 188 -17.07 16.03 0.47
N THR A 189 -15.82 15.86 0.06
CA THR A 189 -15.17 16.73 -0.95
C THR A 189 -15.95 16.74 -2.28
N ARG A 190 -16.59 15.61 -2.66
CA ARG A 190 -17.39 15.53 -3.89
C ARG A 190 -18.73 16.25 -3.78
N LEU A 191 -19.42 16.11 -2.65
CA LEU A 191 -20.70 16.79 -2.41
C LEU A 191 -20.52 18.31 -2.36
N SER A 192 -19.36 18.77 -1.89
CA SER A 192 -19.03 20.19 -1.79
C SER A 192 -18.65 20.82 -3.13
N SER A 193 -18.10 20.05 -4.09
CA SER A 193 -17.77 20.52 -5.44
C SER A 193 -18.95 20.49 -6.42
N GLY A 194 -20.10 19.93 -6.01
CA GLY A 194 -21.26 19.70 -6.89
C GLY A 194 -22.53 20.49 -6.56
N ASN A 195 -22.56 21.35 -5.53
CA ASN A 195 -23.80 22.01 -5.12
C ASN A 195 -23.59 23.43 -4.55
N HIS A 196 -23.95 24.46 -5.34
CA HIS A 196 -24.33 25.78 -4.83
C HIS A 196 -25.77 25.71 -4.26
N GLY A 197 -25.96 24.91 -3.21
CA GLY A 197 -27.29 24.61 -2.71
C GLY A 197 -27.33 24.36 -1.21
N ASN A 198 -27.86 25.35 -0.48
CA ASN A 198 -28.36 25.31 0.90
C ASN A 198 -27.34 25.15 2.06
N TYR A 199 -26.88 26.31 2.54
CA TYR A 199 -25.96 26.55 3.67
C TYR A 199 -26.39 25.94 5.02
N ASN A 200 -27.63 25.47 5.16
CA ASN A 200 -28.18 24.98 6.42
C ASN A 200 -28.09 23.45 6.58
N GLN A 201 -27.98 22.67 5.49
CA GLN A 201 -27.83 21.20 5.57
C GLN A 201 -26.38 20.74 5.77
N THR A 202 -25.41 21.55 5.33
CA THR A 202 -23.97 21.31 5.53
C THR A 202 -23.55 21.46 6.99
N LYS A 203 -24.28 22.25 7.80
CA LYS A 203 -23.93 22.55 9.19
C LYS A 203 -24.21 21.39 10.17
N GLU A 204 -25.25 20.60 9.94
CA GLU A 204 -25.59 19.42 10.75
C GLU A 204 -24.72 18.19 10.42
N ARG A 205 -24.39 17.96 9.14
CA ARG A 205 -23.41 16.91 8.77
C ARG A 205 -21.98 17.26 9.19
N SER A 206 -21.61 18.54 9.14
CA SER A 206 -20.31 19.01 9.64
C SER A 206 -20.12 18.77 11.14
N ALA A 207 -21.20 18.74 11.94
CA ALA A 207 -21.13 18.49 13.38
C ALA A 207 -20.82 17.02 13.73
N THR A 208 -21.22 16.04 12.91
CA THR A 208 -20.91 14.61 13.10
C THR A 208 -19.52 14.22 12.59
N VAL A 209 -18.99 14.97 11.61
CA VAL A 209 -17.63 14.80 11.05
C VAL A 209 -16.52 15.38 11.95
N ARG A 210 -16.84 16.23 12.93
CA ARG A 210 -15.87 16.83 13.87
C ARG A 210 -15.04 15.83 14.69
N SER A 211 -15.40 14.54 14.69
CA SER A 211 -14.70 13.47 15.40
C SER A 211 -13.77 12.61 14.52
N CYS A 212 -13.56 12.93 13.24
CA CYS A 212 -12.72 12.11 12.35
C CYS A 212 -11.31 12.70 12.12
N PRO A 213 -10.29 12.30 12.90
CA PRO A 213 -8.93 12.77 12.67
C PRO A 213 -8.33 12.11 11.42
N LEU A 214 -7.78 12.92 10.51
CA LEU A 214 -7.06 12.47 9.32
C LEU A 214 -5.54 12.48 9.48
N HIS A 215 -5.04 13.31 10.39
CA HIS A 215 -3.61 13.48 10.64
C HIS A 215 -3.26 12.96 12.04
N LEU A 216 -2.80 11.72 12.09
CA LEU A 216 -2.45 10.99 13.30
C LEU A 216 -0.95 10.70 13.29
N VAL A 217 -0.20 11.54 14.01
CA VAL A 217 1.24 11.39 14.20
C VAL A 217 1.49 11.36 15.71
N ASP A 218 2.16 10.31 16.18
CA ASP A 218 2.58 10.22 17.58
C ASP A 218 3.58 11.36 17.87
N ARG A 219 3.52 11.90 19.09
CA ARG A 219 4.39 13.00 19.52
C ARG A 219 5.43 12.57 20.55
N CYS A 220 5.39 11.31 20.96
CA CYS A 220 6.41 10.79 21.85
C CYS A 220 7.79 10.75 21.16
N LEU A 221 8.84 10.75 21.97
CA LEU A 221 10.22 10.85 21.48
C LEU A 221 10.99 9.52 21.59
N TRP A 222 10.35 8.45 22.05
CA TRP A 222 11.01 7.18 22.34
C TRP A 222 10.25 5.98 21.77
N PRO A 223 10.93 4.97 21.21
CA PRO A 223 10.29 3.72 20.80
C PRO A 223 9.47 3.11 21.94
N ASN A 224 8.32 2.51 21.62
CA ASN A 224 7.41 1.87 22.59
C ASN A 224 6.83 2.78 23.70
N CYS A 225 6.92 4.11 23.53
CA CYS A 225 6.23 5.08 24.38
C CYS A 225 4.70 4.89 24.42
N ASN A 226 4.13 4.37 23.32
CA ASN A 226 2.72 4.25 23.12
C ASN A 226 2.29 2.88 23.65
N PRO A 227 1.40 2.82 24.63
CA PRO A 227 1.02 1.57 25.29
C PRO A 227 0.30 0.60 24.36
N THR A 228 -0.17 1.06 23.19
CA THR A 228 -0.83 0.23 22.18
C THR A 228 0.13 -0.27 21.10
N SER A 229 1.42 0.12 21.15
CA SER A 229 2.42 -0.41 20.24
C SER A 229 2.51 -1.93 20.38
N ALA A 230 2.62 -2.61 19.24
CA ALA A 230 2.91 -4.04 19.23
C ALA A 230 4.22 -4.26 19.99
N GLY A 231 4.18 -5.01 21.09
CA GLY A 231 5.38 -5.42 21.80
C GLY A 231 6.28 -6.17 20.83
N VAL A 232 7.50 -5.69 20.61
CA VAL A 232 8.55 -6.48 19.98
C VAL A 232 8.70 -7.72 20.86
N SER A 233 8.38 -8.88 20.30
CA SER A 233 8.31 -10.20 20.93
C SER A 233 8.96 -10.31 22.32
N GLN A 234 8.20 -10.80 23.30
CA GLN A 234 8.78 -11.54 24.41
C GLN A 234 9.84 -12.50 23.85
N VAL A 235 11.09 -12.34 24.27
CA VAL A 235 12.11 -13.36 24.06
C VAL A 235 11.66 -14.56 24.90
N CYS A 236 11.03 -15.55 24.26
CA CYS A 236 10.88 -16.87 24.86
C CYS A 236 12.27 -17.50 24.93
N VAL A 237 12.96 -17.29 26.04
CA VAL A 237 14.06 -18.16 26.46
C VAL A 237 13.39 -19.41 27.05
N ARG A 238 13.63 -20.57 26.45
CA ARG A 238 13.45 -21.85 27.16
C ARG A 238 14.70 -22.13 27.98
#